data_AF-A0A5C8NFX3-F1
#
_entry.id   AF-A0A5C8NFX3-F1
#
_cell.length_a   1.000
_cell.length_b   1.000
_cell.length_c   1.000
_cell.angle_alpha   90.00
_cell.angle_beta   90.00
_cell.angle_gamma   90.00
#
_symmetry.space_group_name_H-M   'P 1'
#
loop_
_entity.id
_entity.type
_entity.pdbx_description
1 polymer ?
#
loop_
_entity_poly.entity_id
_entity_poly.type
_entity_poly.pdbx_seq_one_letter_code
_entity_poly.pdbx_strand_id
1 'polypeptide(L)'
;MSGSKPPSVSIKIDNKQYDTQLGTYCWNAECVDTVGPVELLKEKEPIQVKAGEQITLNMDYTPKPNEIHLSQIENDDEVEIEVNHNQFIAPNEKGTYFYVYSVWWIDEEDENLSHGDAFYAFALEVK
;
A
#
# COMPACT_ATOMS: atom_id res chain seq x y z
N MET A 1 -3.30 -10.60 -16.49
CA MET A 1 -2.59 -10.95 -15.24
C MET A 1 -3.14 -12.27 -14.69
N SER A 2 -2.51 -12.89 -13.70
CA SER A 2 -3.02 -14.15 -13.13
C SER A 2 -4.00 -13.88 -11.97
N GLY A 3 -4.95 -14.79 -11.76
CA GLY A 3 -6.01 -14.63 -10.75
C GLY A 3 -7.12 -13.65 -11.14
N SER A 4 -8.21 -13.66 -10.37
CA SER A 4 -9.36 -12.77 -10.56
C SER A 4 -9.25 -11.45 -9.80
N LYS A 5 -8.28 -11.31 -8.89
CA LYS A 5 -8.04 -10.11 -8.07
C LYS A 5 -6.55 -9.81 -8.02
N PRO A 6 -6.18 -8.54 -7.71
CA PRO A 6 -4.79 -8.18 -7.44
C PRO A 6 -4.17 -9.04 -6.33
N PRO A 7 -2.84 -9.21 -6.34
CA PRO A 7 -2.13 -9.94 -5.30
C PRO A 7 -2.27 -9.27 -3.93
N SER A 8 -2.26 -10.05 -2.85
CA SER A 8 -2.24 -9.47 -1.51
C SER A 8 -0.89 -8.81 -1.21
N VAL A 9 -0.94 -7.72 -0.45
CA VAL A 9 0.24 -7.06 0.11
C VAL A 9 0.25 -7.24 1.61
N SER A 10 1.45 -7.42 2.15
CA SER A 10 1.68 -7.50 3.60
C SER A 10 2.74 -6.48 4.01
N ILE A 11 2.53 -5.89 5.18
CA ILE A 11 3.53 -5.08 5.87
C ILE A 11 4.40 -6.02 6.69
N LYS A 12 5.71 -5.99 6.47
CA LYS A 12 6.67 -6.79 7.23
C LYS A 12 7.52 -5.89 8.11
N ILE A 13 7.52 -6.20 9.41
CA ILE A 13 8.29 -5.52 10.44
C ILE A 13 8.97 -6.61 11.27
N ASP A 14 10.29 -6.57 11.34
CA ASP A 14 11.11 -7.65 11.88
C ASP A 14 10.70 -9.03 11.28
N ASN A 15 10.21 -9.95 12.13
CA ASN A 15 9.76 -11.28 11.77
C ASN A 15 8.22 -11.42 11.74
N LYS A 16 7.49 -10.31 11.79
CA LYS A 16 6.02 -10.29 11.75
C LYS A 16 5.53 -9.78 10.40
N GLN A 17 4.39 -10.29 9.98
CA GLN A 17 3.66 -9.84 8.79
C GLN A 17 2.26 -9.44 9.19
N TYR A 18 1.77 -8.38 8.57
CA TYR A 18 0.46 -7.80 8.80
C TYR A 18 -0.21 -7.57 7.44
N ASP A 19 -1.45 -8.01 7.29
CA ASP A 19 -2.16 -7.84 6.03
C ASP A 19 -2.57 -6.37 5.82
N THR A 20 -2.51 -5.91 4.58
CA THR A 20 -3.12 -4.65 4.17
C THR A 20 -4.56 -4.87 3.76
N GLN A 21 -5.33 -3.78 3.68
CA GLN A 21 -6.68 -3.80 3.16
C GLN A 21 -6.66 -3.37 1.69
N LEU A 22 -7.11 -4.26 0.79
CA LEU A 22 -7.31 -3.92 -0.62
C LEU A 22 -8.44 -2.87 -0.73
N GLY A 23 -8.10 -1.74 -1.34
CA GLY A 23 -9.01 -0.65 -1.70
C GLY A 23 -9.42 -0.75 -3.17
N THR A 24 -9.47 0.39 -3.85
CA THR A 24 -9.82 0.48 -5.26
C THR A 24 -8.77 -0.27 -6.10
N TYR A 25 -9.19 -0.85 -7.22
CA TYR A 25 -8.28 -1.51 -8.15
C TYR A 25 -8.93 -1.70 -9.53
N CYS A 26 -8.10 -1.76 -10.56
CA CYS A 26 -8.43 -2.35 -11.85
C CYS A 26 -7.59 -3.61 -12.09
N TRP A 27 -8.24 -4.75 -12.32
CA TRP A 27 -7.58 -6.02 -12.54
C TRP A 27 -8.21 -6.80 -13.70
N ASN A 28 -7.41 -7.09 -14.73
CA ASN A 28 -7.88 -7.68 -15.98
C ASN A 28 -8.97 -6.82 -16.64
N ALA A 29 -10.24 -7.23 -16.54
CA ALA A 29 -11.38 -6.53 -17.15
C ALA A 29 -12.36 -5.96 -16.10
N GLU A 30 -11.99 -6.00 -14.82
CA GLU A 30 -12.83 -5.54 -13.72
C GLU A 30 -12.16 -4.38 -13.00
N CYS A 31 -12.92 -3.30 -12.76
CA CYS A 31 -12.52 -2.22 -11.88
C CYS A 31 -13.50 -2.15 -10.73
N VAL A 32 -12.99 -2.17 -9.51
CA VAL A 32 -13.78 -2.07 -8.29
C VAL A 32 -13.37 -0.81 -7.56
N ASP A 33 -14.35 0.05 -7.30
CA ASP A 33 -14.18 1.24 -6.49
C ASP A 33 -14.60 0.98 -5.05
N THR A 34 -13.86 1.55 -4.10
CA THR A 34 -14.06 1.35 -2.67
C THR A 34 -14.10 2.69 -1.94
N VAL A 35 -14.55 2.67 -0.69
CA VAL A 35 -14.46 3.86 0.17
C VAL A 35 -13.00 4.25 0.41
N GLY A 36 -12.76 5.54 0.67
CA GLY A 36 -11.42 6.08 0.90
C GLY A 36 -10.67 5.38 2.06
N PRO A 37 -9.33 5.49 2.09
CA PRO A 37 -8.46 4.67 2.93
C PRO A 37 -8.74 4.80 4.43
N VAL A 38 -9.06 6.01 4.92
CA VAL A 38 -9.39 6.23 6.34
C VAL A 38 -10.67 5.50 6.74
N GLU A 39 -11.74 5.61 5.93
CA GLU A 39 -13.00 4.92 6.21
C GLU A 39 -12.86 3.40 6.02
N LEU A 40 -12.07 2.96 5.04
CA LEU A 40 -11.76 1.56 4.78
C LEU A 40 -11.04 0.87 5.96
N LEU A 41 -10.31 1.65 6.77
CA LEU A 41 -9.53 1.17 7.92
C LEU A 41 -10.20 1.42 9.28
N LYS A 42 -11.38 2.05 9.32
CA LYS A 42 -12.04 2.49 10.56
C LYS A 42 -12.29 1.40 11.61
N GLU A 43 -12.51 0.17 11.16
CA GLU A 43 -12.73 -0.99 12.04
C GLU A 43 -11.48 -1.88 12.18
N LYS A 44 -10.32 -1.44 11.66
CA LYS A 44 -9.06 -2.17 11.72
C LYS A 44 -8.17 -1.58 12.80
N GLU A 45 -7.55 -2.47 13.58
CA GLU A 45 -6.52 -2.04 14.54
C GLU A 45 -5.25 -1.64 13.78
N PRO A 46 -4.68 -0.45 14.04
CA PRO A 46 -3.40 -0.06 13.46
C PRO A 46 -2.26 -0.97 13.89
N ILE A 47 -1.26 -1.10 13.03
CA ILE A 47 -0.04 -1.87 13.31
C ILE A 47 0.83 -1.04 14.26
N GLN A 48 1.14 -1.60 15.43
CA GLN A 48 1.99 -0.92 16.39
C GLN A 48 3.46 -0.96 15.96
N VAL A 49 4.09 0.21 15.93
CA VAL A 49 5.49 0.38 15.53
C VAL A 49 6.23 1.33 16.47
N LYS A 50 7.55 1.24 16.48
CA LYS A 50 8.42 2.22 17.15
C LYS A 50 8.68 3.41 16.24
N ALA A 51 8.96 4.54 16.86
CA ALA A 51 9.47 5.71 16.15
C ALA A 51 10.72 5.36 15.32
N GLY A 52 10.71 5.72 14.03
CA GLY A 52 11.83 5.45 13.12
C GLY A 52 12.05 3.97 12.77
N GLU A 53 11.08 3.09 13.04
CA GLU A 53 11.18 1.68 12.69
C GLU A 53 11.13 1.47 11.17
N GLN A 54 11.93 0.55 10.66
CA GLN A 54 11.98 0.23 9.24
C GLN A 54 10.85 -0.74 8.87
N ILE A 55 10.09 -0.38 7.85
CA ILE A 55 8.91 -1.10 7.41
C ILE A 55 9.13 -1.57 5.97
N THR A 56 8.82 -2.85 5.70
CA THR A 56 8.94 -3.44 4.36
C THR A 56 7.57 -3.73 3.75
N LEU A 57 7.37 -3.27 2.52
CA LEU A 57 6.20 -3.58 1.69
C LEU A 57 6.46 -4.89 0.95
N ASN A 58 5.74 -5.94 1.33
CA ASN A 58 5.95 -7.29 0.80
C ASN A 58 4.78 -7.75 -0.08
N MET A 59 5.08 -8.01 -1.34
CA MET A 59 4.17 -8.59 -2.32
C MET A 59 4.82 -9.83 -2.94
N ASP A 60 4.29 -11.00 -2.63
CA ASP A 60 4.76 -12.27 -3.19
C ASP A 60 3.99 -12.60 -4.48
N TYR A 61 4.34 -11.88 -5.55
CA TYR A 61 3.68 -12.00 -6.85
C TYR A 61 4.67 -11.77 -7.99
N THR A 62 4.44 -12.46 -9.12
CA THR A 62 5.23 -12.33 -10.35
C THR A 62 4.27 -12.21 -11.56
N PRO A 63 4.45 -11.21 -12.44
CA PRO A 63 5.45 -10.15 -12.39
C PRO A 63 5.20 -9.15 -11.25
N LYS A 64 6.27 -8.55 -10.71
CA LYS A 64 6.14 -7.44 -9.75
C LYS A 64 5.63 -6.18 -10.47
N PRO A 65 4.94 -5.26 -9.76
CA PRO A 65 4.64 -3.95 -10.31
C PRO A 65 5.93 -3.22 -10.64
N ASN A 66 5.92 -2.45 -11.73
CA ASN A 66 7.04 -1.64 -12.20
C ASN A 66 6.91 -0.16 -11.80
N GLU A 67 5.74 0.25 -11.32
CA GLU A 67 5.50 1.57 -10.75
C GLU A 67 4.82 1.41 -9.38
N ILE A 68 5.40 2.06 -8.37
CA ILE A 68 4.95 1.99 -6.98
C ILE A 68 5.00 3.36 -6.34
N HIS A 69 3.98 3.69 -5.55
CA HIS A 69 3.90 4.90 -4.75
C HIS A 69 3.40 4.56 -3.35
N LEU A 70 3.87 5.30 -2.36
CA LEU A 70 3.35 5.24 -1.00
C LEU A 70 2.95 6.65 -0.59
N SER A 71 1.70 6.84 -0.25
CA SER A 71 1.17 8.10 0.28
C SER A 71 0.81 7.92 1.75
N GLN A 72 1.03 8.97 2.54
CA GLN A 72 0.42 9.15 3.85
C GLN A 72 -0.78 10.08 3.71
N ILE A 73 -1.86 9.79 4.42
CA ILE A 73 -3.05 10.65 4.44
C ILE A 73 -2.92 11.69 5.57
N GLU A 74 -2.84 12.96 5.20
CA GLU A 74 -2.76 14.11 6.11
C GLU A 74 -3.87 15.12 5.79
N ASN A 75 -4.79 15.37 6.73
CA ASN A 75 -5.89 16.33 6.55
C ASN A 75 -6.69 16.17 5.24
N ASP A 76 -6.99 14.93 4.85
CA ASP A 76 -7.65 14.54 3.59
C ASP A 76 -6.81 14.72 2.32
N ASP A 77 -5.55 15.17 2.44
CA ASP A 77 -4.58 15.21 1.36
C ASP A 77 -3.64 13.99 1.40
N GLU A 78 -3.09 13.63 0.24
CA GLU A 78 -2.06 12.59 0.11
C GLU A 78 -0.66 13.23 0.05
N VAL A 79 0.20 12.85 0.99
CA VAL A 79 1.61 13.26 1.03
C VAL A 79 2.48 12.07 0.65
N GLU A 80 3.24 12.21 -0.43
CA GLU A 80 4.11 11.14 -0.92
C GLU A 80 5.26 10.85 0.05
N ILE A 81 5.49 9.57 0.29
CA ILE A 81 6.52 9.02 1.16
C ILE A 81 7.54 8.28 0.31
N GLU A 82 8.81 8.63 0.49
CA GLU A 82 9.89 7.99 -0.24
C GLU A 82 10.00 6.50 0.13
N VAL A 83 9.98 5.65 -0.88
CA VAL A 83 10.18 4.20 -0.74
C VAL A 83 11.50 3.81 -1.40
N ASN A 84 12.39 3.22 -0.61
CA ASN A 84 13.68 2.73 -1.05
C ASN A 84 13.75 1.21 -0.89
N HIS A 85 13.98 0.48 -1.99
CA HIS A 85 14.02 -1.00 -1.98
C HIS A 85 12.78 -1.64 -1.31
N ASN A 86 11.59 -1.13 -1.62
CA ASN A 86 10.30 -1.52 -1.01
C ASN A 86 10.24 -1.29 0.51
N GLN A 87 11.02 -0.35 1.03
CA GLN A 87 11.08 -0.02 2.44
C GLN A 87 10.89 1.47 2.67
N PHE A 88 10.30 1.81 3.81
CA PHE A 88 10.19 3.17 4.30
C PHE A 88 10.35 3.18 5.82
N ILE A 89 10.47 4.38 6.39
CA ILE A 89 10.69 4.59 7.82
C ILE A 89 9.41 5.12 8.46
N ALA A 90 9.01 4.52 9.59
CA ALA A 90 7.89 5.00 10.38
C ALA A 90 8.14 6.44 10.90
N PRO A 91 7.10 7.26 11.07
CA PRO A 91 7.24 8.59 11.64
C PRO A 91 7.92 8.55 13.02
N ASN A 92 8.64 9.64 13.36
CA ASN A 92 9.28 9.77 14.67
C ASN A 92 8.30 10.24 15.75
N GLU A 93 7.24 10.91 15.34
CA GLU A 93 6.24 11.45 16.25
C GLU A 93 5.20 10.39 16.61
N LYS A 94 4.67 10.48 17.82
CA LYS A 94 3.61 9.57 18.28
C LYS A 94 2.31 9.95 17.61
N GLY A 95 1.60 8.96 17.10
CA GLY A 95 0.34 9.18 16.40
C GLY A 95 -0.13 7.95 15.66
N THR A 96 -1.34 8.03 15.12
CA THR A 96 -1.85 7.07 14.14
C THR A 96 -1.73 7.69 12.76
N TYR A 97 -1.14 6.94 11.83
CA TYR A 97 -0.83 7.38 10.49
C TYR A 97 -1.44 6.41 9.49
N PHE A 98 -2.18 6.93 8.53
CA PHE A 98 -2.84 6.15 7.49
C PHE A 98 -2.05 6.23 6.20
N TYR A 99 -1.91 5.10 5.52
CA TYR A 99 -1.11 4.98 4.31
C TYR A 99 -1.90 4.32 3.20
N VAL A 100 -1.57 4.70 1.97
CA VAL A 100 -2.01 4.04 0.74
C VAL A 100 -0.77 3.64 -0.04
N TYR A 101 -0.61 2.34 -0.24
CA TYR A 101 0.39 1.78 -1.14
C TYR A 101 -0.27 1.51 -2.49
N SER A 102 0.15 2.25 -3.50
CA SER A 102 -0.42 2.23 -4.84
C SER A 102 0.57 1.58 -5.79
N VAL A 103 0.10 0.66 -6.63
CA VAL A 103 0.95 -0.10 -7.55
C VAL A 103 0.31 -0.19 -8.91
N TRP A 104 1.15 -0.18 -9.94
CA TRP A 104 0.74 -0.36 -11.33
C TRP A 104 1.64 -1.38 -12.03
N TRP A 105 1.02 -2.12 -12.95
CA TRP A 105 1.71 -2.97 -13.91
C TRP A 105 1.61 -2.30 -15.27
N ILE A 106 2.48 -1.32 -15.51
CA ILE A 106 2.55 -0.57 -16.77
C ILE A 106 3.17 -1.47 -17.86
N ASP A 107 2.67 -1.34 -19.09
CA ASP A 107 3.22 -2.04 -20.24
C ASP A 107 4.68 -1.62 -20.51
N GLU A 108 5.52 -2.58 -20.94
CA GLU A 108 6.95 -2.30 -21.19
C GLU A 108 7.19 -1.47 -22.46
N GLU A 109 6.26 -1.51 -23.42
CA GLU A 109 6.37 -0.80 -24.71
C GLU A 109 5.55 0.51 -24.72
N ASP A 110 4.49 0.62 -23.92
CA ASP A 110 3.64 1.82 -23.80
C ASP A 110 3.42 2.24 -22.34
N GLU A 111 4.11 3.31 -21.92
CA GLU A 111 4.00 3.87 -20.56
C GLU A 111 2.59 4.40 -20.22
N ASN A 112 1.71 4.57 -21.20
CA ASN A 112 0.33 5.02 -20.98
C ASN A 112 -0.65 3.86 -20.82
N LEU A 113 -0.21 2.60 -20.99
CA LEU A 113 -1.04 1.42 -20.85
C LEU A 113 -0.75 0.71 -19.54
N SER A 114 -1.72 0.70 -18.63
CA SER A 114 -1.69 -0.16 -17.43
C SER A 114 -2.39 -1.48 -17.70
N HIS A 115 -1.73 -2.60 -17.40
CA HIS A 115 -2.34 -3.93 -17.36
C HIS A 115 -3.19 -4.15 -16.11
N GLY A 116 -2.98 -3.33 -15.09
CA GLY A 116 -3.71 -3.35 -13.83
C GLY A 116 -3.08 -2.43 -12.79
N ASP A 117 -3.89 -2.06 -11.83
CA ASP A 117 -3.51 -1.25 -10.68
C ASP A 117 -4.24 -1.71 -9.44
N ALA A 118 -3.65 -1.43 -8.28
CA ALA A 118 -4.27 -1.73 -7.00
C ALA A 118 -3.78 -0.80 -5.91
N PHE A 119 -4.68 -0.48 -4.99
CA PHE A 119 -4.42 0.41 -3.89
C PHE A 119 -4.61 -0.36 -2.58
N TYR A 120 -3.62 -0.32 -1.70
CA TYR A 120 -3.63 -1.05 -0.44
C TYR A 120 -3.52 -0.09 0.74
N ALA A 121 -4.55 -0.06 1.58
CA ALA A 121 -4.60 0.78 2.76
C ALA A 121 -4.06 0.04 3.99
N PHE A 122 -3.30 0.74 4.83
CA PHE A 122 -2.93 0.27 6.17
C PHE A 122 -2.71 1.44 7.12
N ALA A 123 -2.75 1.18 8.42
CA ALA A 123 -2.49 2.19 9.44
C ALA A 123 -1.36 1.75 10.38
N LEU A 124 -0.54 2.71 10.79
CA LEU A 124 0.52 2.52 11.79
C LEU A 124 0.19 3.35 13.03
N GLU A 125 0.41 2.79 14.21
CA GLU A 125 0.38 3.53 15.47
C GLU A 125 1.79 3.57 16.07
N VAL A 126 2.39 4.76 16.08
CA VAL A 126 3.72 5.01 16.65
C VAL A 126 3.59 5.25 18.15
N LYS A 127 4.24 4.42 18.97
CA LYS A 127 4.19 4.49 20.45
C LYS A 127 5.51 4.84 21.13
#